data_AF-A0A6A7BD66-F1
#
_entry.id   AF-A0A6A7BD66-F1
#
_cell.length_a   1.000
_cell.length_b   1.000
_cell.length_c   1.000
_cell.angle_alpha   90.00
_cell.angle_beta   90.00
_cell.angle_gamma   90.00
#
_symmetry.space_group_name_H-M   'P 1'
#
loop_
_entity.id
_entity.type
_entity.pdbx_description
1 polymer ?
#
loop_
_entity_poly.entity_id
_entity_poly.type
_entity_poly.pdbx_seq_one_letter_code
_entity_poly.pdbx_strand_id
1 'polypeptide(L)'
;MTTAHRPTFDPARGKEAQRGPAYHQRLLPAHTTLKHRQPGQGGDADGYKRDLRAELLEAEARHFAKKNGTYIEPDAATEPGNAPKRQIDAVQAEESGESDEADQKRRRIELLEKFREVDADDSSSEDESSDDDDEDEEDETAALTRELEKIKKERAAAKAKEEAKRTAEEDEQREIDVARGNPLLNAKDFTMKRRWDDDVVFKNQARGTEDRNKKKEFINDMLRSDFHKKFMSKYVR
;
A
#
# COMPACT_ATOMS: atom_id res chain seq x y z
N MET A 1 27.69 44.96 -45.65
CA MET A 1 26.41 44.58 -45.00
C MET A 1 25.54 45.83 -44.90
N THR A 2 24.27 45.78 -45.30
CA THR A 2 23.39 46.96 -45.31
C THR A 2 22.84 47.23 -43.90
N THR A 3 22.81 48.49 -43.50
CA THR A 3 22.45 48.95 -42.14
C THR A 3 20.96 49.20 -41.96
N ALA A 4 20.09 48.61 -42.81
CA ALA A 4 18.66 48.92 -42.83
C ALA A 4 17.85 48.20 -41.74
N HIS A 5 18.26 46.99 -41.35
CA HIS A 5 17.61 46.23 -40.27
C HIS A 5 18.30 46.56 -38.94
N ARG A 6 17.71 47.49 -38.18
CA ARG A 6 18.24 47.93 -36.87
C ARG A 6 17.19 47.73 -35.79
N PRO A 7 17.60 47.39 -34.55
CA PRO A 7 16.67 47.34 -33.43
C PRO A 7 16.15 48.74 -33.08
N THR A 8 14.94 48.79 -32.53
CA THR A 8 14.35 50.03 -32.00
C THR A 8 14.84 50.26 -30.57
N PHE A 9 15.75 51.22 -30.38
CA PHE A 9 16.25 51.58 -29.04
C PHE A 9 15.32 52.56 -28.32
N ASP A 10 14.76 53.53 -29.05
CA ASP A 10 13.77 54.47 -28.51
C ASP A 10 12.40 54.21 -29.14
N PRO A 11 11.35 53.96 -28.33
CA PRO A 11 10.00 53.78 -28.86
C PRO A 11 9.41 55.11 -29.32
N ALA A 12 8.49 55.06 -30.28
CA ALA A 12 7.75 56.23 -30.73
C ALA A 12 6.90 56.81 -29.58
N ARG A 13 7.08 58.10 -29.27
CA ARG A 13 6.29 58.80 -28.26
C ARG A 13 4.96 59.25 -28.82
N GLY A 14 3.87 58.96 -28.10
CA GLY A 14 2.54 59.46 -28.43
C GLY A 14 2.52 60.98 -28.44
N LYS A 15 2.08 61.55 -29.57
CA LYS A 15 1.66 62.95 -29.71
C LYS A 15 0.25 62.95 -30.27
N GLU A 16 -0.47 64.06 -30.15
CA GLU A 16 -1.76 64.21 -30.84
C GLU A 16 -1.52 64.12 -32.35
N ALA A 17 -1.82 62.95 -32.93
CA ALA A 17 -1.76 62.73 -34.35
C ALA A 17 -2.98 63.37 -35.00
N GLN A 18 -2.77 64.10 -36.09
CA GLN A 18 -3.85 64.71 -36.86
C GLN A 18 -4.72 63.59 -37.45
N ARG A 19 -5.84 63.31 -36.77
CA ARG A 19 -6.75 62.24 -37.15
C ARG A 19 -7.60 62.76 -38.31
N GLY A 20 -7.38 62.20 -39.50
CA GLY A 20 -8.16 62.53 -40.68
C GLY A 20 -9.64 62.11 -40.57
N PRO A 21 -10.47 62.46 -41.56
CA PRO A 21 -11.91 62.16 -41.56
C PRO A 21 -12.24 60.67 -41.73
N ALA A 22 -11.24 59.82 -41.97
CA ALA A 22 -11.42 58.38 -42.13
C ALA A 22 -11.67 57.70 -40.78
N TYR A 23 -12.77 56.95 -40.67
CA TYR A 23 -13.09 56.12 -39.52
C TYR A 23 -12.82 54.64 -39.82
N HIS A 24 -12.34 53.91 -38.82
CA HIS A 24 -12.15 52.46 -38.87
C HIS A 24 -13.42 51.76 -38.36
N GLN A 25 -13.71 50.54 -38.83
CA GLN A 25 -14.88 49.74 -38.39
C GLN A 25 -14.98 49.58 -36.86
N ARG A 26 -13.83 49.49 -36.16
CA ARG A 26 -13.76 49.42 -34.68
C ARG A 26 -14.18 50.71 -33.96
N LEU A 27 -14.24 51.84 -34.66
CA LEU A 27 -14.68 53.14 -34.10
C LEU A 27 -16.17 53.39 -34.30
N LEU A 28 -16.88 52.45 -34.93
CA LEU A 28 -18.33 52.52 -34.99
C LEU A 28 -18.89 52.46 -33.55
N PRO A 29 -20.01 53.14 -33.26
CA PRO A 29 -20.59 53.14 -31.93
C PRO A 29 -20.86 51.73 -31.41
N ALA A 30 -20.20 51.37 -30.31
CA ALA A 30 -20.37 50.10 -29.61
C ALA A 30 -20.21 50.34 -28.10
N HIS A 31 -20.95 49.60 -27.28
CA HIS A 31 -20.97 49.75 -25.81
C HIS A 31 -21.16 51.22 -25.37
N THR A 32 -22.17 51.89 -25.92
CA THR A 32 -22.48 53.30 -25.63
C THR A 32 -23.02 53.54 -24.22
N THR A 33 -23.31 52.48 -23.48
CA THR A 33 -23.80 52.53 -22.10
C THR A 33 -22.80 51.90 -21.14
N LEU A 34 -22.38 52.67 -20.14
CA LEU A 34 -21.52 52.18 -19.07
C LEU A 34 -22.37 51.46 -18.01
N LYS A 35 -21.93 50.25 -17.62
CA LYS A 35 -22.56 49.53 -16.51
C LYS A 35 -22.01 50.07 -15.19
N HIS A 36 -22.91 50.41 -14.28
CA HIS A 36 -22.56 50.78 -12.91
C HIS A 36 -22.86 49.62 -11.96
N ARG A 37 -21.98 49.43 -10.97
CA ARG A 37 -22.20 48.47 -9.89
C ARG A 37 -23.50 48.79 -9.17
N GLN A 38 -24.34 47.80 -8.97
CA GLN A 38 -25.56 47.91 -8.15
C GLN A 38 -25.26 47.44 -6.72
N PRO A 39 -26.03 47.88 -5.71
CA PRO A 39 -25.93 47.36 -4.36
C PRO A 39 -26.01 45.82 -4.36
N GLY A 40 -25.12 45.17 -3.60
CA GLY A 40 -24.99 43.71 -3.55
C GLY A 40 -24.00 43.11 -4.56
N GLN A 41 -23.48 43.89 -5.51
CA GLN A 41 -22.39 43.45 -6.43
C GLN A 41 -20.98 43.75 -5.88
N GLY A 42 -20.90 44.29 -4.67
CA GLY A 42 -19.66 44.71 -4.03
C GLY A 42 -19.14 46.06 -4.53
N GLY A 43 -18.17 46.60 -3.78
CA GLY A 43 -17.55 47.90 -4.06
C GLY A 43 -18.36 49.07 -3.48
N ASP A 44 -18.13 50.26 -4.03
CA ASP A 44 -18.66 51.52 -3.47
C ASP A 44 -20.18 51.70 -3.64
N ALA A 45 -20.84 50.79 -4.37
CA ALA A 45 -22.30 50.77 -4.50
C ALA A 45 -23.00 50.22 -3.24
N ASP A 46 -22.27 49.54 -2.36
CA ASP A 46 -22.80 49.07 -1.08
C ASP A 46 -22.79 50.23 -0.07
N GLY A 47 -23.95 50.55 0.50
CA GLY A 47 -24.10 51.66 1.45
C GLY A 47 -23.50 51.41 2.85
N TYR A 48 -22.86 50.27 3.07
CA TYR A 48 -22.28 49.87 4.35
C TYR A 48 -20.81 49.48 4.19
N LYS A 49 -20.02 49.70 5.25
CA LYS A 49 -18.60 49.31 5.28
C LYS A 49 -18.47 47.89 5.80
N ARG A 50 -17.91 46.99 4.99
CA ARG A 50 -17.59 45.61 5.40
C ARG A 50 -16.26 45.56 6.14
N ASP A 51 -16.19 44.75 7.19
CA ASP A 51 -14.91 44.38 7.80
C ASP A 51 -14.25 43.25 6.98
N LEU A 52 -13.47 43.66 5.98
CA LEU A 52 -12.81 42.76 5.05
C LEU A 52 -11.80 41.82 5.73
N ARG A 53 -11.23 42.23 6.88
CA ARG A 53 -10.24 41.42 7.59
C ARG A 53 -10.92 40.23 8.26
N ALA A 54 -12.04 40.47 8.95
CA ALA A 54 -12.80 39.41 9.60
C ALA A 54 -13.34 38.40 8.58
N GLU A 55 -13.93 38.89 7.48
CA GLU A 55 -14.46 38.05 6.39
C GLU A 55 -13.36 37.17 5.76
N LEU A 56 -12.17 37.73 5.52
CA LEU A 56 -11.04 36.99 4.96
C LEU A 56 -10.57 35.87 5.90
N LEU A 57 -10.42 36.15 7.20
CA LEU A 57 -9.97 35.14 8.17
C LEU A 57 -10.98 33.99 8.30
N GLU A 58 -12.28 34.30 8.24
CA GLU A 58 -13.32 33.27 8.23
C GLU A 58 -13.27 32.43 6.95
N ALA A 59 -13.12 33.06 5.78
CA ALA A 59 -13.00 32.37 4.50
C ALA A 59 -11.76 31.47 4.44
N GLU A 60 -10.63 31.93 4.98
CA GLU A 60 -9.41 31.13 5.12
C GLU A 60 -9.64 29.93 6.03
N ALA A 61 -10.21 30.13 7.22
CA ALA A 61 -10.51 29.06 8.16
C ALA A 61 -11.42 27.98 7.54
N ARG A 62 -12.48 28.40 6.83
CA ARG A 62 -13.38 27.48 6.09
C ARG A 62 -12.64 26.70 5.01
N HIS A 63 -11.78 27.37 4.24
CA HIS A 63 -10.98 26.71 3.21
C HIS A 63 -9.99 25.68 3.79
N PHE A 64 -9.30 26.02 4.88
CA PHE A 64 -8.39 25.09 5.56
C PHE A 64 -9.14 23.90 6.17
N ALA A 65 -10.29 24.12 6.80
CA ALA A 65 -11.14 23.04 7.30
C ALA A 65 -11.59 22.10 6.18
N LYS A 66 -11.98 22.64 5.02
CA LYS A 66 -12.35 21.85 3.83
C LYS A 66 -11.18 21.04 3.30
N LYS A 67 -9.98 21.62 3.25
CA LYS A 67 -8.76 20.92 2.81
C LYS A 67 -8.35 19.79 3.77
N ASN A 68 -8.56 19.98 5.07
CA ASN A 68 -8.20 19.01 6.10
C ASN A 68 -9.28 17.92 6.31
N GLY A 69 -10.40 17.98 5.58
CA GLY A 69 -11.50 17.03 5.71
C GLY A 69 -12.31 17.17 7.01
N THR A 70 -12.05 18.20 7.83
CA THR A 70 -12.74 18.48 9.10
C THR A 70 -13.84 19.52 8.95
N TYR A 71 -14.27 19.80 7.72
CA TYR A 71 -15.30 20.79 7.44
C TYR A 71 -16.67 20.22 7.82
N ILE A 72 -17.18 20.69 8.95
CA ILE A 72 -18.58 20.54 9.32
C ILE A 72 -19.26 21.77 8.74
N GLU A 73 -20.19 21.57 7.80
CA GLU A 73 -21.05 22.68 7.39
C GLU A 73 -21.78 23.19 8.62
N PRO A 74 -21.69 24.50 8.95
CA PRO A 74 -22.63 25.04 9.90
C PRO A 74 -24.02 24.88 9.27
N ASP A 75 -24.94 24.21 9.98
CA ASP A 75 -26.38 24.16 9.66
C ASP A 75 -26.93 25.59 9.62
N ALA A 76 -26.70 26.28 8.51
CA ALA A 76 -27.26 27.58 8.23
C ALA A 76 -28.58 27.33 7.50
N ALA A 77 -29.65 27.42 8.29
CA ALA A 77 -31.01 27.79 7.91
C ALA A 77 -31.23 27.94 6.39
N THR A 78 -32.06 27.04 5.86
CA THR A 78 -32.83 27.18 4.63
C THR A 78 -33.17 28.64 4.29
N GLU A 79 -32.35 29.28 3.45
CA GLU A 79 -32.70 30.50 2.72
C GLU A 79 -33.56 30.08 1.50
N PRO A 80 -34.87 30.39 1.44
CA PRO A 80 -35.73 29.98 0.35
C PRO A 80 -35.63 31.02 -0.78
N GLY A 81 -34.68 30.87 -1.70
CA GLY A 81 -34.59 31.92 -2.73
C GLY A 81 -33.63 31.81 -3.90
N ASN A 82 -32.92 30.70 -4.13
CA ASN A 82 -32.07 30.63 -5.33
C ASN A 82 -32.34 29.36 -6.16
N ALA A 83 -33.11 29.54 -7.23
CA ALA A 83 -33.43 28.50 -8.20
C ALA A 83 -32.15 27.94 -8.86
N PRO A 84 -32.02 26.61 -9.01
CA PRO A 84 -30.81 25.99 -9.53
C PRO A 84 -30.70 26.22 -11.04
N LYS A 85 -29.68 26.97 -11.46
CA LYS A 85 -29.22 26.96 -12.86
C LYS A 85 -28.53 25.62 -13.11
N ARG A 86 -29.22 24.77 -13.88
CA ARG A 86 -28.78 23.53 -14.57
C ARG A 86 -27.34 23.09 -14.24
N GLN A 87 -27.24 22.06 -13.40
CA GLN A 87 -26.04 21.28 -13.17
C GLN A 87 -25.74 20.47 -14.43
N ILE A 88 -24.49 20.55 -14.88
CA ILE A 88 -23.93 19.74 -15.96
C ILE A 88 -23.29 18.54 -15.27
N ASP A 89 -23.65 17.32 -15.71
CA ASP A 89 -23.23 16.03 -15.15
C ASP A 89 -21.77 16.01 -14.67
N ALA A 90 -21.60 15.90 -13.35
CA ALA A 90 -20.34 15.53 -12.73
C ALA A 90 -20.38 14.03 -12.45
N VAL A 91 -19.58 13.31 -13.24
CA VAL A 91 -19.34 11.87 -13.17
C VAL A 91 -19.08 11.45 -11.73
N GLN A 92 -19.92 10.57 -11.19
CA GLN A 92 -19.72 9.91 -9.90
C GLN A 92 -18.44 9.07 -9.97
N ALA A 93 -17.40 9.51 -9.26
CA ALA A 93 -16.23 8.69 -9.00
C ALA A 93 -16.50 7.94 -7.69
N GLU A 94 -16.58 6.62 -7.77
CA GLU A 94 -16.84 5.73 -6.65
C GLU A 94 -15.72 5.80 -5.60
N GLU A 95 -16.07 6.30 -4.42
CA GLU A 95 -15.28 6.28 -3.20
C GLU A 95 -15.80 5.14 -2.32
N SER A 96 -15.52 3.88 -2.71
CA SER A 96 -15.98 2.69 -1.98
C SER A 96 -14.84 1.68 -1.70
N GLY A 97 -13.58 2.07 -1.92
CA GLY A 97 -12.44 1.16 -1.87
C GLY A 97 -11.46 1.34 -0.71
N GLU A 98 -11.47 2.48 0.00
CA GLU A 98 -10.40 2.81 0.96
C GLU A 98 -10.65 2.29 2.40
N SER A 99 -11.89 1.94 2.75
CA SER A 99 -12.21 1.39 4.08
C SER A 99 -11.70 -0.05 4.26
N ASP A 100 -11.70 -0.86 3.21
CA ASP A 100 -11.42 -2.30 3.31
C ASP A 100 -9.92 -2.61 3.50
N GLU A 101 -9.03 -1.75 3.01
CA GLU A 101 -7.58 -2.00 3.09
C GLU A 101 -7.02 -1.78 4.50
N ALA A 102 -7.60 -0.84 5.25
CA ALA A 102 -7.22 -0.56 6.63
C ALA A 102 -7.61 -1.71 7.56
N ASP A 103 -8.80 -2.29 7.38
CA ASP A 103 -9.29 -3.40 8.20
C ASP A 103 -8.54 -4.72 7.92
N GLN A 104 -8.13 -4.96 6.69
CA GLN A 104 -7.33 -6.14 6.32
C GLN A 104 -5.93 -6.12 6.94
N LYS A 105 -5.28 -4.95 7.04
CA LYS A 105 -3.96 -4.81 7.68
C LYS A 105 -4.03 -5.07 9.19
N ARG A 106 -5.10 -4.64 9.87
CA ARG A 106 -5.29 -4.88 11.31
C ARG A 106 -5.48 -6.36 11.63
N ARG A 107 -6.27 -7.09 10.83
CA ARG A 107 -6.49 -8.54 10.99
C ARG A 107 -5.22 -9.38 10.76
N ARG A 108 -4.36 -8.96 9.84
CA ARG A 108 -3.09 -9.67 9.55
C ARG A 108 -2.07 -9.54 10.69
N ILE A 109 -2.04 -8.41 11.37
CA ILE A 109 -1.13 -8.16 12.49
C ILE A 109 -1.57 -8.97 13.72
N GLU A 110 -2.87 -9.00 14.01
CA GLU A 110 -3.43 -9.77 15.13
C GLU A 110 -3.20 -11.29 14.98
N LEU A 111 -3.21 -11.81 13.75
CA LEU A 111 -2.96 -13.23 13.49
C LEU A 111 -1.49 -13.61 13.74
N LEU A 112 -0.53 -12.75 13.38
CA LEU A 112 0.90 -13.01 13.58
C LEU A 112 1.31 -12.98 15.06
N GLU A 113 0.64 -12.18 15.87
CA GLU A 113 0.92 -12.09 17.31
C GLU A 113 0.40 -13.33 18.07
N LYS A 114 -0.76 -13.86 17.68
CA LYS A 114 -1.36 -15.07 18.26
C LYS A 114 -0.56 -16.37 18.03
N PHE A 115 0.24 -16.44 16.97
CA PHE A 115 1.06 -17.63 16.66
C PHE A 115 2.53 -17.52 17.10
N ARG A 116 2.93 -16.39 17.69
CA ARG A 116 4.30 -16.17 18.17
C ARG A 116 4.60 -16.91 19.49
N GLU A 117 3.60 -17.16 20.31
CA GLU A 117 3.75 -17.83 21.61
C GLU A 117 3.78 -19.37 21.51
N VAL A 118 3.52 -19.94 20.33
CA VAL A 118 3.46 -21.40 20.10
C VAL A 118 4.78 -21.97 19.54
N ASP A 119 5.75 -21.11 19.19
CA ASP A 119 7.01 -21.51 18.52
C ASP A 119 8.26 -21.25 19.39
N ALA A 120 8.09 -21.25 20.71
CA ALA A 120 9.17 -20.98 21.66
C ALA A 120 9.27 -22.07 22.74
N ASP A 121 9.49 -23.32 22.32
CA ASP A 121 10.18 -24.33 23.14
C ASP A 121 10.61 -25.52 22.28
N ASP A 122 11.92 -25.66 22.01
CA ASP A 122 12.59 -26.96 21.83
C ASP A 122 14.12 -26.75 21.81
N SER A 123 14.77 -27.10 22.92
CA SER A 123 16.21 -27.36 22.96
C SER A 123 16.48 -28.45 23.99
N SER A 124 16.29 -29.68 23.53
CA SER A 124 16.75 -30.94 24.11
C SER A 124 18.24 -30.91 24.52
N SER A 125 18.56 -31.47 25.70
CA SER A 125 19.79 -32.23 25.97
C SER A 125 19.66 -32.94 27.32
N GLU A 126 19.28 -34.22 27.29
CA GLU A 126 19.41 -35.17 28.40
C GLU A 126 20.80 -35.82 28.32
N ASP A 127 21.50 -35.99 29.45
CA ASP A 127 22.64 -36.89 29.57
C ASP A 127 22.64 -37.52 30.97
N GLU A 128 22.65 -38.85 31.00
CA GLU A 128 22.39 -39.73 32.13
C GLU A 128 23.71 -40.37 32.63
N SER A 129 23.80 -40.60 33.94
CA SER A 129 24.93 -41.15 34.70
C SER A 129 25.23 -42.66 34.46
N SER A 130 26.52 -43.08 34.51
CA SER A 130 27.07 -44.17 35.37
C SER A 130 28.47 -44.70 34.95
N ASP A 131 29.38 -44.82 35.93
CA ASP A 131 30.53 -45.75 36.21
C ASP A 131 30.45 -47.15 35.54
N ASP A 132 31.46 -48.02 35.38
CA ASP A 132 32.93 -48.17 35.59
C ASP A 132 33.27 -49.59 35.03
N ASP A 133 34.51 -49.90 34.60
CA ASP A 133 34.88 -51.21 33.99
C ASP A 133 36.18 -51.81 34.61
N ASP A 134 36.00 -52.91 35.35
CA ASP A 134 36.78 -54.15 35.59
C ASP A 134 38.32 -54.20 35.79
N GLU A 135 38.76 -54.87 36.89
CA GLU A 135 39.99 -55.70 36.98
C GLU A 135 39.81 -56.95 37.90
N ASP A 136 40.52 -58.04 37.56
CA ASP A 136 40.35 -59.48 37.86
C ASP A 136 40.65 -59.99 39.30
N GLU A 137 40.12 -61.19 39.68
CA GLU A 137 40.89 -62.26 40.38
C GLU A 137 40.11 -63.60 40.54
N GLU A 138 40.87 -64.70 40.64
CA GLU A 138 40.52 -66.12 40.39
C GLU A 138 39.90 -66.91 41.58
N ASP A 139 39.33 -68.09 41.22
CA ASP A 139 38.92 -69.27 42.01
C ASP A 139 37.55 -69.32 42.72
N GLU A 140 36.60 -70.12 42.17
CA GLU A 140 35.75 -71.12 42.88
C GLU A 140 34.65 -71.73 41.96
N THR A 141 35.00 -72.79 41.22
CA THR A 141 34.22 -73.36 40.11
C THR A 141 32.98 -74.21 40.46
N ALA A 142 32.53 -74.23 41.73
CA ALA A 142 31.38 -75.04 42.16
C ALA A 142 30.14 -74.24 42.60
N ALA A 143 30.29 -73.00 43.09
CA ALA A 143 29.18 -72.10 43.39
C ALA A 143 28.62 -71.41 42.12
N LEU A 144 29.51 -71.21 41.13
CA LEU A 144 29.28 -70.49 39.88
C LEU A 144 28.17 -71.07 38.99
N THR A 145 27.95 -72.39 38.96
CA THR A 145 26.97 -73.01 38.04
C THR A 145 25.51 -72.74 38.44
N ARG A 146 25.23 -72.62 39.75
CA ARG A 146 23.90 -72.23 40.26
C ARG A 146 23.63 -70.74 40.08
N GLU A 147 24.67 -69.92 40.15
CA GLU A 147 24.54 -68.49 39.90
C GLU A 147 24.42 -68.19 38.39
N LEU A 148 25.13 -68.92 37.53
CA LEU A 148 24.97 -68.85 36.07
C LEU A 148 23.58 -69.28 35.58
N GLU A 149 22.92 -70.24 36.25
CA GLU A 149 21.52 -70.57 35.94
C GLU A 149 20.57 -69.44 36.32
N LYS A 150 20.84 -68.72 37.43
CA LYS A 150 20.07 -67.55 37.84
C LYS A 150 20.29 -66.38 36.87
N ILE A 151 21.54 -66.12 36.47
CA ILE A 151 21.92 -65.11 35.48
C ILE A 151 21.39 -65.47 34.09
N LYS A 152 21.40 -66.74 33.68
CA LYS A 152 20.78 -67.18 32.41
C LYS A 152 19.28 -66.98 32.42
N LYS A 153 18.61 -67.25 33.54
CA LYS A 153 17.16 -67.02 33.67
C LYS A 153 16.82 -65.53 33.67
N GLU A 154 17.65 -64.71 34.29
CA GLU A 154 17.51 -63.25 34.29
C GLU A 154 17.79 -62.63 32.91
N ARG A 155 18.88 -63.04 32.23
CA ARG A 155 19.17 -62.65 30.85
C ARG A 155 18.12 -63.16 29.85
N ALA A 156 17.58 -64.37 30.04
CA ALA A 156 16.49 -64.86 29.20
C ALA A 156 15.21 -64.03 29.38
N ALA A 157 14.92 -63.57 30.60
CA ALA A 157 13.79 -62.68 30.87
C ALA A 157 14.01 -61.27 30.31
N ALA A 158 15.23 -60.73 30.39
CA ALA A 158 15.58 -59.45 29.79
C ALA A 158 15.51 -59.50 28.26
N LYS A 159 16.08 -60.54 27.64
CA LYS A 159 16.02 -60.76 26.18
C LYS A 159 14.58 -60.98 25.70
N ALA A 160 13.74 -61.67 26.47
CA ALA A 160 12.32 -61.83 26.14
C ALA A 160 11.55 -60.49 26.20
N LYS A 161 11.89 -59.60 27.12
CA LYS A 161 11.31 -58.24 27.18
C LYS A 161 11.77 -57.37 26.02
N GLU A 162 13.05 -57.45 25.64
CA GLU A 162 13.61 -56.72 24.50
C GLU A 162 13.02 -57.22 23.18
N GLU A 163 12.90 -58.54 23.00
CA GLU A 163 12.28 -59.13 21.81
C GLU A 163 10.80 -58.77 21.70
N ALA A 164 10.06 -58.76 22.82
CA ALA A 164 8.68 -58.29 22.84
C ALA A 164 8.55 -56.80 22.48
N LYS A 165 9.50 -55.96 22.91
CA LYS A 165 9.54 -54.54 22.55
C LYS A 165 9.85 -54.36 21.06
N ARG A 166 10.84 -55.09 20.52
CA ARG A 166 11.18 -55.04 19.09
C ARG A 166 10.02 -55.51 18.20
N THR A 167 9.32 -56.57 18.60
CA THR A 167 8.14 -57.02 17.86
C THR A 167 7.01 -55.99 17.88
N ALA A 168 6.83 -55.26 19.00
CA ALA A 168 5.84 -54.20 19.08
C ALA A 168 6.20 -53.01 18.17
N GLU A 169 7.48 -52.61 18.14
CA GLU A 169 7.98 -51.56 17.23
C GLU A 169 7.85 -51.97 15.75
N GLU A 170 8.11 -53.23 15.42
CA GLU A 170 7.92 -53.78 14.08
C GLU A 170 6.43 -53.79 13.67
N ASP A 171 5.51 -54.09 14.59
CA ASP A 171 4.06 -54.06 14.35
C ASP A 171 3.54 -52.62 14.21
N GLU A 172 4.02 -51.66 15.01
CA GLU A 172 3.71 -50.23 14.87
C GLU A 172 4.17 -49.68 13.51
N GLN A 173 5.36 -50.05 13.05
CA GLN A 173 5.84 -49.66 11.73
C GLN A 173 4.99 -50.24 10.60
N ARG A 174 4.56 -51.50 10.73
CA ARG A 174 3.65 -52.13 9.76
C ARG A 174 2.30 -51.42 9.72
N GLU A 175 1.75 -50.99 10.85
CA GLU A 175 0.50 -50.23 10.88
C GLU A 175 0.65 -48.86 10.21
N ILE A 176 1.77 -48.16 10.45
CA ILE A 176 2.08 -46.88 9.79
C ILE A 176 2.21 -47.06 8.28
N ASP A 177 2.89 -48.10 7.82
CA ASP A 177 3.09 -48.38 6.40
C ASP A 177 1.79 -48.81 5.71
N VAL A 178 0.93 -49.59 6.38
CA VAL A 178 -0.40 -49.94 5.86
C VAL A 178 -1.31 -48.71 5.79
N ALA A 179 -1.28 -47.83 6.79
CA ALA A 179 -2.08 -46.61 6.82
C ALA A 179 -1.59 -45.55 5.81
N ARG A 180 -0.27 -45.40 5.66
CA ARG A 180 0.35 -44.35 4.83
C ARG A 180 0.71 -44.80 3.41
N GLY A 181 0.84 -46.10 3.20
CA GLY A 181 1.25 -46.72 1.95
C GLY A 181 0.20 -46.68 0.84
N ASN A 182 -1.05 -46.29 1.12
CA ASN A 182 -2.08 -46.11 0.10
C ASN A 182 -2.09 -44.67 -0.45
N PRO A 183 -1.51 -44.42 -1.65
CA PRO A 183 -1.44 -43.08 -2.23
C PRO A 183 -2.79 -42.55 -2.76
N LEU A 184 -3.86 -43.35 -2.78
CA LEU A 184 -5.22 -42.91 -3.15
C LEU A 184 -6.03 -42.37 -1.96
N LEU A 185 -5.76 -42.85 -0.75
CA LEU A 185 -6.45 -42.39 0.47
C LEU A 185 -5.78 -41.14 1.08
N ASN A 186 -4.49 -40.95 0.81
CA ASN A 186 -3.75 -39.75 1.19
C ASN A 186 -3.83 -38.73 0.04
N ALA A 187 -4.90 -37.94 0.01
CA ALA A 187 -5.08 -36.85 -0.95
C ALA A 187 -3.87 -35.91 -0.89
N LYS A 188 -2.94 -36.05 -1.84
CA LYS A 188 -1.88 -35.08 -2.04
C LYS A 188 -2.53 -33.85 -2.64
N ASP A 189 -2.58 -32.76 -1.88
CA ASP A 189 -3.01 -31.46 -2.38
C ASP A 189 -2.31 -31.18 -3.71
N PHE A 190 -3.09 -31.07 -4.80
CA PHE A 190 -2.63 -30.69 -6.13
C PHE A 190 -2.20 -29.21 -6.14
N THR A 191 -1.18 -28.90 -5.35
CA THR A 191 -0.47 -27.63 -5.42
C THR A 191 0.39 -27.71 -6.68
N MET A 192 0.01 -26.97 -7.73
CA MET A 192 0.83 -26.86 -8.93
C MET A 192 2.23 -26.40 -8.53
N LYS A 193 3.18 -27.33 -8.59
CA LYS A 193 4.55 -27.17 -8.08
C LYS A 193 5.37 -26.13 -8.85
N ARG A 194 4.91 -25.76 -10.04
CA ARG A 194 5.52 -24.75 -10.90
C ARG A 194 4.45 -24.07 -11.74
N ARG A 195 4.30 -22.76 -11.57
CA ARG A 195 3.36 -21.95 -12.36
C ARG A 195 3.99 -21.65 -13.72
N TRP A 196 3.19 -21.47 -14.76
CA TRP A 196 3.69 -21.08 -16.09
C TRP A 196 4.50 -19.76 -16.04
N ASP A 197 4.13 -18.88 -15.13
CA ASP A 197 4.83 -17.63 -14.83
C ASP A 197 6.20 -17.84 -14.18
N ASP A 198 6.53 -19.03 -13.67
CA ASP A 198 7.72 -19.30 -12.86
C ASP A 198 9.00 -19.28 -13.71
N ASP A 199 8.90 -19.61 -15.00
CA ASP A 199 9.98 -19.59 -15.99
C ASP A 199 10.11 -18.24 -16.72
N VAL A 200 10.04 -17.15 -15.96
CA VAL A 200 10.22 -15.80 -16.50
C VAL A 200 11.38 -15.14 -15.76
N VAL A 201 12.38 -14.69 -16.52
CA VAL A 201 13.63 -14.11 -15.99
C VAL A 201 13.43 -12.78 -15.24
N PHE A 202 12.29 -12.11 -15.41
CA PHE A 202 11.95 -10.88 -14.71
C PHE A 202 10.59 -10.98 -14.02
N LYS A 203 10.55 -10.72 -12.72
CA LYS A 203 9.32 -10.71 -11.91
C LYS A 203 9.02 -9.29 -11.41
N ASN A 204 7.74 -8.91 -11.33
CA ASN A 204 7.28 -7.74 -10.57
C ASN A 204 7.97 -6.39 -10.91
N GLN A 205 8.33 -6.16 -12.18
CA GLN A 205 9.11 -4.98 -12.60
C GLN A 205 8.41 -3.63 -12.31
N ALA A 206 7.07 -3.60 -12.35
CA ALA A 206 6.26 -2.40 -12.12
C ALA A 206 5.68 -2.31 -10.70
N ARG A 207 6.11 -3.17 -9.77
CA ARG A 207 5.59 -3.14 -8.40
C ARG A 207 6.01 -1.84 -7.71
N GLY A 208 5.02 -1.00 -7.39
CA GLY A 208 5.23 0.29 -6.73
C GLY A 208 5.50 1.48 -7.67
N THR A 209 5.30 1.34 -8.99
CA THR A 209 5.46 2.49 -9.91
C THR A 209 4.22 3.38 -10.03
N GLU A 210 3.10 2.98 -9.42
CA GLU A 210 1.82 3.67 -9.58
C GLU A 210 1.86 5.13 -9.11
N ASP A 211 2.64 5.43 -8.09
CA ASP A 211 2.64 6.76 -7.47
C ASP A 211 3.55 7.77 -8.17
N ARG A 212 4.45 7.31 -9.05
CA ARG A 212 5.38 8.21 -9.76
C ARG A 212 4.66 9.15 -10.73
N ASN A 213 3.55 8.70 -11.32
CA ASN A 213 2.76 9.50 -12.26
C ASN A 213 1.54 10.17 -11.62
N LYS A 214 1.24 9.88 -10.34
CA LYS A 214 0.11 10.46 -9.60
C LYS A 214 0.44 11.81 -8.95
N LYS A 215 1.72 12.12 -8.73
CA LYS A 215 2.13 13.41 -8.14
C LYS A 215 1.82 14.55 -9.11
N LYS A 216 0.95 15.47 -8.67
CA LYS A 216 0.60 16.68 -9.41
C LYS A 216 1.64 17.76 -9.10
N GLU A 217 2.78 17.69 -9.78
CA GLU A 217 3.84 18.69 -9.65
C GLU A 217 3.69 19.76 -10.73
N PHE A 218 3.72 21.03 -10.33
CA PHE A 218 3.81 22.14 -11.28
C PHE A 218 5.27 22.57 -11.42
N ILE A 219 5.76 22.54 -12.66
CA ILE A 219 7.13 22.96 -12.99
C ILE A 219 7.04 24.26 -13.78
N ASN A 220 7.66 25.32 -13.27
CA ASN A 220 7.80 26.60 -13.97
C ASN A 220 8.92 26.53 -15.03
N ASP A 221 8.77 25.62 -15.99
CA ASP A 221 9.67 25.41 -17.12
C ASP A 221 8.86 24.86 -18.29
N MET A 222 8.87 25.59 -19.41
CA MET A 222 8.09 25.24 -20.59
C MET A 222 8.54 23.97 -21.29
N LEU A 223 9.79 23.53 -21.14
CA LEU A 223 10.33 22.33 -21.81
C LEU A 223 10.33 21.11 -20.90
N ARG A 224 10.52 21.32 -19.59
CA ARG A 224 10.58 20.22 -18.60
C ARG A 224 9.25 19.95 -17.90
N SER A 225 8.25 20.80 -18.09
CA SER A 225 6.90 20.55 -17.61
C SER A 225 6.35 19.24 -18.17
N ASP A 226 5.61 18.51 -17.33
CA ASP A 226 4.95 17.28 -17.74
C ASP A 226 3.94 17.51 -18.85
N PHE A 227 3.39 18.73 -18.97
CA PHE A 227 2.58 19.12 -20.13
C PHE A 227 3.39 19.00 -21.42
N HIS A 228 4.60 19.56 -21.46
CA HIS A 228 5.43 19.56 -22.65
C HIS A 228 5.96 18.17 -23.00
N LYS A 229 6.38 17.39 -21.99
CA LYS A 229 6.78 15.98 -22.19
C LYS A 229 5.65 15.16 -22.79
N LYS A 230 4.42 15.30 -22.27
CA LYS A 230 3.22 14.62 -22.82
C LYS A 230 2.87 15.12 -24.21
N PHE A 231 3.00 16.43 -24.47
CA PHE A 231 2.80 17.02 -25.79
C PHE A 231 3.77 16.42 -26.81
N MET A 232 5.08 16.41 -26.50
CA MET A 232 6.10 15.85 -27.39
C MET A 232 5.88 14.36 -27.61
N SER A 233 5.62 13.57 -26.57
CA SER A 233 5.31 12.14 -26.71
C SER A 233 4.06 11.86 -27.55
N LYS A 234 3.11 12.81 -27.64
CA LYS A 234 1.87 12.66 -28.40
C LYS A 234 2.03 13.06 -29.86
N TYR A 235 2.75 14.15 -30.13
CA TYR A 235 2.83 14.76 -31.46
C TYR A 235 4.14 14.48 -32.20
N VAL A 236 5.15 13.95 -31.52
CA VAL A 236 6.42 13.53 -32.08
C VAL A 236 6.62 12.06 -31.72
N ARG A 237 6.73 11.21 -32.73
CA ARG A 237 6.89 9.75 -32.57
C ARG A 237 8.35 9.34 -32.71
#